data_AF-A0A973JS02-F1
#
_entry.id   AF-A0A973JS02-F1
#
_cell.length_a   1.000
_cell.length_b   1.000
_cell.length_c   1.000
_cell.angle_alpha   90.00
_cell.angle_beta   90.00
_cell.angle_gamma   90.00
#
_symmetry.space_group_name_H-M   'P 1'
#
loop_
_entity.id
_entity.type
_entity.pdbx_description
1 polymer ?
#
loop_
_entity_poly.entity_id
_entity_poly.type
_entity_poly.pdbx_seq_one_letter_code
_entity_poly.pdbx_strand_id
1 'polypeptide(L)'
;MNNYNITEVIEMAVRTEILGYRFYTTMAKKFKKNTELVNLFTTLAAKEKMHEKTFSGLKDMVAKSGPEPVEWEEVSNYMRAFVESEFFLGRTKSLPAMTRIRSVKDAVKFALGFEKETLLYFMELRKIVKEKEVVDEVINEEKSHIMWLAAFKSA
;
A
#
# COMPACT_ATOMS: atom_id res chain seq x y z
N MET A 1 11.28 19.78 -15.61
CA MET A 1 10.61 18.48 -15.39
C MET A 1 11.35 17.85 -14.24
N ASN A 2 10.68 17.58 -13.11
CA ASN A 2 11.33 16.83 -12.04
C ASN A 2 11.57 15.42 -12.57
N ASN A 3 12.83 15.06 -12.79
CA ASN A 3 13.21 13.69 -13.10
C ASN A 3 13.00 12.90 -11.82
N TYR A 4 11.86 12.21 -11.76
CA TYR A 4 11.67 11.22 -10.71
C TYR A 4 12.63 10.06 -10.96
N ASN A 5 13.05 9.37 -9.90
CA ASN A 5 13.87 8.16 -10.00
C ASN A 5 13.20 6.99 -9.29
N ILE A 6 13.67 5.77 -9.54
CA ILE A 6 13.10 4.56 -8.95
C ILE A 6 13.10 4.58 -7.42
N THR A 7 14.06 5.27 -6.78
CA THR A 7 14.11 5.45 -5.33
C THR A 7 12.91 6.24 -4.81
N GLU A 8 12.44 7.25 -5.54
CA GLU A 8 11.24 8.00 -5.17
C GLU A 8 9.99 7.14 -5.28
N VAL A 9 9.88 6.31 -6.31
CA VAL A 9 8.78 5.35 -6.48
C VAL A 9 8.73 4.36 -5.31
N ILE A 10 9.87 3.82 -4.89
CA ILE A 10 9.94 2.92 -3.72
C ILE A 10 9.64 3.68 -2.42
N GLU A 11 10.09 4.93 -2.28
CA GLU A 11 9.71 5.80 -1.15
C GLU A 11 8.19 5.97 -1.06
N MET A 12 7.47 5.97 -2.18
CA MET A 12 6.00 6.00 -2.16
C MET A 12 5.41 4.67 -1.70
N ALA A 13 6.02 3.53 -2.07
CA ALA A 13 5.64 2.23 -1.51
C ALA A 13 5.75 2.26 0.03
N VAL A 14 6.88 2.72 0.58
CA VAL A 14 7.08 2.87 2.03
C VAL A 14 5.99 3.75 2.65
N ARG A 15 5.66 4.89 2.03
CA ARG A 15 4.61 5.79 2.52
C ARG A 15 3.23 5.16 2.51
N THR A 16 2.95 4.32 1.52
CA THR A 16 1.70 3.58 1.39
C THR A 16 1.51 2.66 2.58
N GLU A 17 2.51 1.86 2.91
CA GLU A 17 2.50 0.95 4.06
C GLU A 17 2.34 1.69 5.38
N ILE A 18 3.00 2.85 5.54
CA ILE A 18 2.82 3.70 6.72
C ILE A 18 1.37 4.18 6.83
N LEU A 19 0.73 4.51 5.71
CA LEU A 19 -0.68 4.93 5.68
C LEU A 19 -1.61 3.75 5.99
N GLY A 20 -1.37 2.56 5.42
CA GLY A 20 -2.10 1.32 5.72
C GLY A 20 -2.03 0.96 7.21
N TYR A 21 -0.82 0.95 7.78
CA TYR A 21 -0.60 0.74 9.22
C TYR A 21 -1.41 1.72 10.07
N ARG A 22 -1.33 3.02 9.75
CA ARG A 22 -2.08 4.07 10.46
C ARG A 22 -3.58 3.89 10.30
N PHE A 23 -4.05 3.50 9.12
CA PHE A 23 -5.46 3.24 8.87
C PHE A 23 -5.98 2.11 9.74
N TYR A 24 -5.33 0.95 9.68
CA TYR A 24 -5.76 -0.25 10.39
C TYR A 24 -5.74 -0.05 11.90
N THR A 25 -4.66 0.50 12.45
CA THR A 25 -4.56 0.81 13.90
C THR A 25 -5.63 1.80 14.35
N THR A 26 -5.91 2.85 13.54
CA THR A 26 -6.92 3.85 13.87
C THR A 26 -8.33 3.26 13.85
N MET A 27 -8.65 2.44 12.84
CA MET A 27 -9.97 1.83 12.71
C MET A 27 -10.20 0.74 13.77
N ALA A 28 -9.19 -0.08 14.09
CA ALA A 28 -9.27 -1.04 15.19
C ALA A 28 -9.58 -0.33 16.52
N LYS A 29 -8.91 0.80 16.82
CA LYS A 29 -9.19 1.60 18.01
C LYS A 29 -10.59 2.20 18.01
N LYS A 30 -11.03 2.74 16.86
CA LYS A 30 -12.35 3.37 16.70
C LYS A 30 -13.50 2.38 16.92
N PHE A 31 -13.37 1.18 16.38
CA PHE A 31 -14.38 0.14 16.43
C PHE A 31 -14.06 -0.95 17.47
N LYS A 32 -13.39 -0.58 18.57
CA LYS A 32 -12.92 -1.51 19.62
C LYS A 32 -13.96 -2.46 20.23
N LYS A 33 -15.25 -2.22 20.01
CA LYS A 33 -16.35 -3.08 20.47
C LYS A 33 -16.64 -4.26 19.52
N ASN A 34 -16.12 -4.23 18.30
CA ASN A 34 -16.23 -5.33 17.34
C ASN A 34 -14.92 -6.13 17.35
N THR A 35 -14.89 -7.21 18.14
CA THR A 35 -13.68 -8.02 18.37
C THR A 35 -13.11 -8.62 17.09
N GLU A 36 -13.97 -9.10 16.19
CA GLU A 36 -13.52 -9.72 14.93
C GLU A 36 -12.81 -8.72 14.02
N LEU A 37 -13.38 -7.51 13.87
CA LEU A 37 -12.73 -6.44 13.12
C LEU A 37 -11.41 -6.04 13.77
N VAL A 38 -11.39 -5.89 15.10
CA VAL A 38 -10.18 -5.52 15.85
C VAL A 38 -9.07 -6.55 15.59
N ASN A 39 -9.38 -7.84 15.64
CA ASN A 39 -8.41 -8.90 15.37
C ASN A 39 -7.89 -8.79 13.93
N LEU A 40 -8.78 -8.75 12.94
CA LEU A 40 -8.40 -8.65 11.53
C LEU A 40 -7.52 -7.41 11.26
N PHE A 41 -7.94 -6.24 11.73
CA PHE A 41 -7.23 -5.00 11.47
C PHE A 41 -5.92 -4.90 12.26
N THR A 42 -5.81 -5.54 13.43
CA THR A 42 -4.54 -5.63 14.15
C THR A 42 -3.55 -6.51 13.39
N THR A 43 -4.02 -7.63 12.82
CA THR A 43 -3.20 -8.50 11.97
C THR A 43 -2.73 -7.77 10.72
N LEU A 44 -3.64 -7.10 10.01
CA LEU A 44 -3.29 -6.31 8.82
C LEU A 44 -2.29 -5.20 9.17
N ALA A 45 -2.50 -4.44 10.26
CA ALA A 45 -1.52 -3.44 10.70
C ALA A 45 -0.11 -4.03 10.93
N ALA A 46 0.00 -5.22 11.52
CA ALA A 46 1.29 -5.85 11.71
C ALA A 46 1.96 -6.23 10.36
N LYS A 47 1.16 -6.63 9.37
CA LYS A 47 1.60 -6.93 7.99
C LYS A 47 2.14 -5.70 7.28
N GLU A 48 1.38 -4.60 7.28
CA GLU A 48 1.85 -3.31 6.72
C GLU A 48 3.18 -2.86 7.34
N LYS A 49 3.35 -3.07 8.66
CA LYS A 49 4.59 -2.70 9.34
C LYS A 49 5.79 -3.55 8.91
N MET A 50 5.56 -4.79 8.48
CA MET A 50 6.60 -5.63 7.89
C MET A 50 6.91 -5.18 6.46
N HIS A 51 5.89 -4.91 5.65
CA HIS A 51 6.06 -4.39 4.29
C HIS A 51 6.81 -3.05 4.27
N GLU A 52 6.51 -2.13 5.20
CA GLU A 52 7.26 -0.88 5.38
C GLU A 52 8.78 -1.14 5.50
N LYS A 53 9.16 -2.13 6.32
CA LYS A 53 10.57 -2.51 6.49
C LYS A 53 11.14 -3.14 5.22
N THR A 54 10.38 -4.01 4.55
CA THR A 54 10.77 -4.64 3.30
C THR A 54 11.06 -3.60 2.22
N PHE A 55 10.15 -2.66 1.98
CA PHE A 55 10.36 -1.61 0.98
C PHE A 55 11.42 -0.59 1.40
N SER A 56 11.59 -0.32 2.69
CA SER A 56 12.70 0.51 3.17
C SER A 56 14.06 -0.13 2.86
N GLY A 57 14.17 -1.45 3.07
CA GLY A 57 15.37 -2.20 2.69
C GLY A 57 15.59 -2.24 1.18
N LEU A 58 14.53 -2.44 0.39
CA LEU A 58 14.60 -2.42 -1.07
C LEU A 58 15.09 -1.07 -1.60
N LYS A 59 14.62 0.03 -1.01
CA LYS A 59 15.06 1.39 -1.36
C LYS A 59 16.57 1.55 -1.22
N ASP A 60 17.16 1.02 -0.14
CA ASP A 60 18.60 1.10 0.11
C ASP A 60 19.43 0.26 -0.88
N MET A 61 18.87 -0.83 -1.41
CA MET A 61 19.50 -1.66 -2.45
C MET A 61 19.46 -0.95 -3.81
N VAL A 62 18.31 -0.38 -4.15
CA VAL A 62 18.09 0.29 -5.43
C VAL A 62 18.87 1.60 -5.52
N ALA A 63 19.03 2.36 -4.42
CA ALA A 63 19.86 3.56 -4.39
C ALA A 63 21.35 3.29 -4.74
N LYS A 64 21.78 2.03 -4.66
CA LYS A 64 23.14 1.58 -5.00
C LYS A 64 23.22 0.93 -6.39
N SER A 65 22.09 0.82 -7.09
CA SER A 65 22.00 0.17 -8.39
C SER A 65 22.35 1.14 -9.53
N GLY A 66 22.83 0.59 -10.65
CA GLY A 66 23.23 1.33 -11.85
C GLY A 66 22.06 1.99 -12.60
N PRO A 67 22.15 2.20 -13.93
CA PRO A 67 21.14 2.96 -14.67
C PRO A 67 19.74 2.32 -14.58
N GLU A 68 18.72 3.19 -14.73
CA GLU A 68 17.29 2.84 -14.74
C GLU A 68 16.99 1.76 -15.82
N PRO A 69 16.01 0.86 -15.58
CA PRO A 69 15.62 -0.17 -16.54
C PRO A 69 14.96 0.42 -17.79
N VAL A 70 14.87 -0.38 -18.87
CA VAL A 70 14.27 0.06 -20.14
C VAL A 70 12.79 0.42 -19.98
N GLU A 71 12.10 -0.28 -19.08
CA GLU A 71 10.69 -0.13 -18.75
C GLU A 71 10.40 1.13 -17.91
N TRP A 72 11.44 1.85 -17.46
CA TRP A 72 11.30 2.98 -16.54
C TRP A 72 10.39 4.09 -17.06
N GLU A 73 10.50 4.47 -18.34
CA GLU A 73 9.74 5.59 -18.89
C GLU A 73 8.23 5.32 -18.90
N GLU A 74 7.81 4.12 -19.31
CA GLU A 74 6.41 3.72 -19.32
C GLU A 74 5.86 3.59 -17.90
N VAL A 75 6.58 2.86 -17.04
CA VAL A 75 6.13 2.57 -15.68
C VAL A 75 6.11 3.82 -14.81
N SER A 76 7.11 4.69 -14.90
CA SER A 76 7.17 5.93 -14.09
C SER A 76 6.03 6.90 -14.41
N ASN A 77 5.57 6.97 -15.67
CA ASN A 77 4.43 7.79 -16.06
C ASN A 77 3.11 7.23 -15.50
N TYR A 78 2.92 5.90 -15.57
CA TYR A 78 1.76 5.26 -14.97
C TYR A 78 1.74 5.42 -13.44
N MET A 79 2.86 5.13 -12.77
CA MET A 79 2.97 5.24 -11.33
C MET A 79 2.79 6.69 -10.85
N ARG A 80 3.17 7.69 -11.65
CA ARG A 80 2.86 9.11 -11.39
C ARG A 80 1.35 9.38 -11.39
N ALA A 81 0.66 8.98 -12.45
CA ALA A 81 -0.79 9.15 -12.55
C ALA A 81 -1.53 8.44 -11.41
N PHE A 82 -1.04 7.26 -11.04
CA PHE A 82 -1.55 6.46 -9.92
C PHE A 82 -1.40 7.20 -8.59
N VAL A 83 -0.23 7.75 -8.32
CA VAL A 83 0.10 8.51 -7.10
C VAL A 83 -0.68 9.81 -6.99
N GLU A 84 -0.82 10.52 -8.10
CA GLU A 84 -1.56 11.79 -8.17
C GLU A 84 -3.08 11.58 -8.08
N SER A 85 -3.54 10.33 -8.18
CA SER A 85 -4.94 10.00 -8.01
C SER A 85 -5.44 10.40 -6.63
N GLU A 86 -6.71 10.82 -6.57
CA GLU A 86 -7.38 11.19 -5.32
C GLU A 86 -7.37 10.05 -4.29
N PHE A 87 -7.17 8.81 -4.73
CA PHE A 87 -7.21 7.63 -3.90
C PHE A 87 -5.96 7.46 -3.02
N PHE A 88 -4.77 7.82 -3.53
CA PHE A 88 -3.50 7.54 -2.88
C PHE A 88 -2.92 8.78 -2.15
N LEU A 89 -2.64 9.86 -2.88
CA LEU A 89 -1.91 11.02 -2.38
C LEU A 89 -2.36 12.35 -3.00
N GLY A 90 -3.64 12.48 -3.38
CA GLY A 90 -4.22 13.76 -3.80
C GLY A 90 -3.75 14.91 -2.90
N ARG A 91 -3.45 16.08 -3.49
CA ARG A 91 -2.60 17.25 -3.06
C ARG A 91 -2.51 17.63 -1.56
N THR A 92 -3.24 17.01 -0.65
CA THR A 92 -3.26 17.20 0.80
C THR A 92 -3.01 15.90 1.58
N LYS A 93 -1.82 15.28 1.41
CA LYS A 93 -1.04 14.39 2.33
C LYS A 93 -1.75 13.52 3.40
N SER A 94 -3.01 13.15 3.22
CA SER A 94 -3.80 12.41 4.20
C SER A 94 -4.69 11.44 3.45
N LEU A 95 -4.81 10.20 3.97
CA LEU A 95 -5.82 9.26 3.52
C LEU A 95 -7.15 10.01 3.42
N PRO A 96 -7.77 10.09 2.23
CA PRO A 96 -9.03 10.79 2.07
C PRO A 96 -10.02 10.26 3.10
N ALA A 97 -10.61 11.16 3.87
CA ALA A 97 -11.86 10.92 4.56
C ALA A 97 -11.91 9.73 5.57
N MET A 98 -10.83 9.41 6.31
CA MET A 98 -10.95 8.55 7.52
C MET A 98 -12.06 9.06 8.47
N THR A 99 -12.26 10.38 8.50
CA THR A 99 -13.31 11.07 9.26
C THR A 99 -14.73 10.74 8.76
N ARG A 100 -14.90 10.30 7.51
CA ARG A 100 -16.20 9.92 6.92
C ARG A 100 -16.55 8.44 7.14
N ILE A 101 -15.61 7.61 7.61
CA ILE A 101 -15.88 6.20 7.93
C ILE A 101 -16.74 6.16 9.19
N ARG A 102 -18.01 5.77 9.08
CA ARG A 102 -18.96 5.80 10.21
C ARG A 102 -19.32 4.42 10.73
N SER A 103 -19.11 3.38 9.92
CA SER A 103 -19.43 2.00 10.27
C SER A 103 -18.27 1.04 10.00
N VAL A 104 -18.37 -0.16 10.58
CA VAL A 104 -17.48 -1.30 10.29
C VAL A 104 -17.50 -1.63 8.79
N LYS A 105 -18.70 -1.63 8.18
CA LYS A 105 -18.87 -1.88 6.74
C LYS A 105 -18.13 -0.85 5.89
N ASP A 106 -18.16 0.42 6.28
CA ASP A 106 -17.40 1.48 5.57
C ASP A 106 -15.90 1.25 5.69
N ALA A 107 -15.42 0.86 6.88
CA ALA A 107 -14.00 0.62 7.13
C ALA A 107 -13.47 -0.54 6.27
N VAL A 108 -14.20 -1.65 6.20
CA VAL A 108 -13.84 -2.82 5.38
C VAL A 108 -13.96 -2.50 3.90
N LYS A 109 -14.99 -1.75 3.48
CA LYS A 109 -15.13 -1.31 2.08
C LYS A 109 -13.95 -0.42 1.67
N PHE A 110 -13.52 0.49 2.54
CA PHE A 110 -12.34 1.32 2.30
C PHE A 110 -11.08 0.48 2.21
N ALA A 111 -10.84 -0.40 3.19
CA ALA A 111 -9.69 -1.30 3.22
C ALA A 111 -9.59 -2.15 1.94
N LEU A 112 -10.70 -2.73 1.49
CA LEU A 112 -10.73 -3.49 0.23
C LEU A 112 -10.36 -2.67 -1.00
N GLY A 113 -10.75 -1.39 -1.04
CA GLY A 113 -10.31 -0.48 -2.09
C GLY A 113 -8.81 -0.24 -1.97
N PHE A 114 -8.35 0.02 -0.75
CA PHE A 114 -6.95 0.34 -0.45
C PHE A 114 -6.02 -0.78 -0.90
N GLU A 115 -6.26 -2.02 -0.47
CA GLU A 115 -5.38 -3.14 -0.83
C GLU A 115 -5.38 -3.44 -2.33
N LYS A 116 -6.51 -3.24 -3.02
CA LYS A 116 -6.57 -3.47 -4.47
C LYS A 116 -5.71 -2.48 -5.25
N GLU A 117 -5.76 -1.22 -4.84
CA GLU A 117 -4.96 -0.17 -5.46
C GLU A 117 -3.48 -0.38 -5.10
N THR A 118 -3.16 -0.64 -3.82
CA THR A 118 -1.81 -0.99 -3.38
C THR A 118 -1.22 -2.19 -4.15
N LEU A 119 -2.02 -3.23 -4.38
CA LEU A 119 -1.64 -4.38 -5.20
C LEU A 119 -1.28 -3.98 -6.64
N LEU A 120 -2.09 -3.14 -7.29
CA LEU A 120 -1.79 -2.65 -8.64
C LEU A 120 -0.47 -1.86 -8.66
N TYR A 121 -0.24 -1.03 -7.65
CA TYR A 121 1.01 -0.28 -7.51
C TYR A 121 2.23 -1.22 -7.42
N PHE A 122 2.16 -2.27 -6.60
CA PHE A 122 3.27 -3.22 -6.46
C PHE A 122 3.49 -4.07 -7.69
N MET A 123 2.43 -4.43 -8.43
CA MET A 123 2.57 -5.11 -9.72
C MET A 123 3.36 -4.30 -10.74
N GLU A 124 3.23 -2.97 -10.74
CA GLU A 124 4.01 -2.09 -11.61
C GLU A 124 5.42 -1.86 -11.09
N LEU A 125 5.59 -1.67 -9.77
CA LEU A 125 6.91 -1.59 -9.15
C LEU A 125 7.77 -2.82 -9.48
N ARG A 126 7.16 -4.01 -9.45
CA ARG A 126 7.81 -5.27 -9.80
C ARG A 126 8.44 -5.28 -11.20
N LYS A 127 7.91 -4.50 -12.14
CA LYS A 127 8.43 -4.45 -13.52
C LYS A 127 9.79 -3.74 -13.60
N ILE A 128 10.03 -2.78 -12.70
CA ILE A 128 11.20 -1.89 -12.74
C ILE A 128 12.28 -2.22 -11.71
N VAL A 129 12.01 -3.07 -10.72
CA VAL A 129 13.03 -3.52 -9.75
C VAL A 129 13.72 -4.80 -10.19
N LYS A 130 14.95 -5.02 -9.72
CA LYS A 130 15.69 -6.27 -9.95
C LYS A 130 15.30 -7.35 -8.96
N GLU A 131 15.02 -6.97 -7.72
CA GLU A 131 14.65 -7.82 -6.59
C GLU A 131 13.17 -8.22 -6.66
N LYS A 132 12.80 -8.91 -7.75
CA LYS A 132 11.41 -9.24 -8.08
C LYS A 132 10.79 -10.16 -7.05
N GLU A 133 11.57 -11.08 -6.50
CA GLU A 133 11.14 -12.05 -5.49
C GLU A 133 10.63 -11.35 -4.22
N VAL A 134 11.32 -10.28 -3.80
CA VAL A 134 10.93 -9.48 -2.62
C VAL A 134 9.57 -8.81 -2.85
N VAL A 135 9.33 -8.28 -4.05
CA VAL A 135 8.06 -7.65 -4.38
C VAL A 135 6.96 -8.69 -4.62
N ASP A 136 7.29 -9.85 -5.18
CA ASP A 136 6.36 -10.97 -5.40
C ASP A 136 5.82 -11.53 -4.09
N GLU A 137 6.64 -11.61 -3.04
CA GLU A 137 6.20 -11.99 -1.70
C GLU A 137 5.13 -11.02 -1.17
N VAL A 138 5.39 -9.72 -1.20
CA VAL A 138 4.43 -8.68 -0.76
C VAL A 138 3.15 -8.72 -1.59
N ILE A 139 3.25 -8.85 -2.92
CA ILE A 139 2.09 -9.00 -3.81
C ILE A 139 1.18 -10.17 -3.39
N ASN A 140 1.76 -11.29 -2.97
CA ASN A 140 0.99 -12.45 -2.54
C ASN A 140 0.37 -12.26 -1.14
N GLU A 141 1.02 -11.51 -0.25
CA GLU A 141 0.43 -11.09 1.02
C GLU A 141 -0.77 -10.14 0.78
N GLU A 142 -0.65 -9.16 -0.12
CA GLU A 142 -1.75 -8.24 -0.42
C GLU A 142 -2.98 -8.94 -1.02
N LYS A 143 -2.77 -9.94 -1.88
CA LYS A 143 -3.87 -10.80 -2.35
C LYS A 143 -4.58 -11.49 -1.18
N SER A 144 -3.81 -11.92 -0.17
CA SER A 144 -4.35 -12.54 1.04
C SER A 144 -5.14 -11.55 1.88
N HIS A 145 -4.65 -10.31 2.03
CA HIS A 145 -5.37 -9.23 2.70
C HIS A 145 -6.75 -8.99 2.07
N ILE A 146 -6.79 -8.88 0.73
CA ILE A 146 -8.04 -8.73 -0.03
C ILE A 146 -8.99 -9.89 0.23
N MET A 147 -8.50 -11.13 0.23
CA MET A 147 -9.32 -12.31 0.51
C MET A 147 -9.89 -12.27 1.93
N TRP A 148 -9.09 -11.93 2.95
CA TRP A 148 -9.54 -11.85 4.33
C TRP A 148 -10.61 -10.75 4.52
N LEU A 149 -10.39 -9.58 3.94
CA LEU A 149 -11.34 -8.47 4.00
C LEU A 149 -12.65 -8.80 3.26
N ALA A 150 -12.58 -9.52 2.14
CA ALA A 150 -13.75 -9.94 1.38
C ALA A 150 -14.57 -11.00 2.14
N ALA A 151 -13.89 -11.94 2.80
CA ALA A 151 -14.52 -12.92 3.67
C ALA A 151 -15.23 -12.23 4.85
N PHE A 152 -14.54 -11.31 5.55
CA PHE A 152 -15.12 -10.54 6.64
C PHE A 152 -16.35 -9.74 6.22
N LYS A 153 -16.33 -9.14 5.02
CA LYS A 153 -17.46 -8.37 4.49
C LYS A 153 -18.72 -9.23 4.23
N SER A 154 -18.52 -10.52 3.99
CA SER A 154 -19.58 -11.46 3.59
C SER A 154 -20.12 -12.30 4.76
N ALA A 155 -19.47 -12.21 5.93
CA ALA A 155 -19.92 -12.78 7.20
C ALA A 155 -21.00 -11.89 7.83
#